data_AF-A0A662XC61-F1
#
_entry.id   AF-A0A662XC61-F1
#
_cell.length_a   1.000
_cell.length_b   1.000
_cell.length_c   1.000
_cell.angle_alpha   90.00
_cell.angle_beta   90.00
_cell.angle_gamma   90.00
#
_symmetry.space_group_name_H-M   'P 1'
#
loop_
_entity.id
_entity.type
_entity.pdbx_description
1 polymer ?
#
loop_
_entity_poly.entity_id
_entity_poly.type
_entity_poly.pdbx_seq_one_letter_code
_entity_poly.pdbx_strand_id
1 'polypeptide(L)'
;MKHELYMKEQEAMQKKLADTIAENLQRQKSKKEGQYLKLQQEVEDGKLLAKELHEKLELQNQSKARQYSRMHEEWTAEVFHKLNDPILNEVQALDGSKRSAERAEAYQKFLDITNKKGGLFRDIIIESEYNPLQDAKFLSHRTVLDDPVKRVIRRREEEDAIARDGANMASEDQSGGAGYASKQQIGRVDNLDVKLWSQGVFESTPYGYFHKMMSSTASSEGSKTYASRVKLDHYNVETGAEVVSQELPKGKRTNFDGYTIPQTTIQLR
;
A
#
# COMPACT_ATOMS: atom_id res chain seq x y z
N MET A 1 -84.88 -36.67 35.03
CA MET A 1 -84.34 -35.73 36.04
C MET A 1 -82.81 -35.80 36.18
N LYS A 2 -82.18 -36.81 36.82
CA LYS A 2 -80.69 -36.84 36.97
C LYS A 2 -79.93 -37.02 35.64
N HIS A 3 -80.43 -37.87 34.75
CA HIS A 3 -79.80 -38.12 33.45
C HIS A 3 -79.88 -36.91 32.50
N GLU A 4 -81.01 -36.21 32.47
CA GLU A 4 -81.18 -35.00 31.65
C GLU A 4 -80.28 -33.85 32.12
N LEU A 5 -80.09 -33.71 33.44
CA LEU A 5 -79.15 -32.73 34.00
C LEU A 5 -77.71 -33.06 33.61
N TYR A 6 -77.33 -34.33 33.64
CA TYR A 6 -76.00 -34.79 33.22
C TYR A 6 -75.75 -34.58 31.72
N MET A 7 -76.73 -34.87 30.86
CA MET A 7 -76.63 -34.62 29.41
C MET A 7 -76.50 -33.12 29.12
N LYS A 8 -77.28 -32.29 29.80
CA LYS A 8 -77.20 -30.82 29.69
C LYS A 8 -75.86 -30.26 30.18
N GLU A 9 -75.27 -30.87 31.20
CA GLU A 9 -73.94 -30.51 31.71
C GLU A 9 -72.82 -30.94 30.74
N GLN A 10 -72.95 -32.12 30.11
CA GLN A 10 -72.03 -32.55 29.04
C GLN A 10 -72.11 -31.66 27.81
N GLU A 11 -73.31 -31.28 27.36
CA GLU A 11 -73.50 -30.36 26.23
C GLU A 11 -72.90 -28.98 26.54
N ALA A 12 -73.10 -28.47 27.75
CA ALA A 12 -72.50 -27.21 28.20
C ALA A 12 -70.96 -27.30 28.26
N MET A 13 -70.41 -28.43 28.70
CA MET A 13 -68.97 -28.67 28.71
C MET A 13 -68.41 -28.75 27.29
N GLN A 14 -69.06 -29.49 26.37
CA GLN A 14 -68.64 -29.60 24.98
C GLN A 14 -68.71 -28.26 24.24
N LYS A 15 -69.73 -27.45 24.50
CA LYS A 15 -69.86 -26.10 23.92
C LYS A 15 -68.73 -25.18 24.39
N LYS A 16 -68.43 -25.17 25.70
CA LYS A 16 -67.27 -24.42 26.23
C LYS A 16 -65.96 -24.89 25.60
N LEU A 17 -65.79 -26.20 25.41
CA LEU A 17 -64.60 -26.77 24.80
C LEU A 17 -64.47 -26.34 23.32
N ALA A 18 -65.57 -26.37 22.55
CA ALA A 18 -65.62 -25.88 21.18
C ALA A 18 -65.31 -24.37 21.08
N ASP A 19 -65.87 -23.56 21.98
CA ASP A 19 -65.61 -22.11 22.04
C ASP A 19 -64.13 -21.82 22.34
N THR A 20 -63.52 -22.56 23.28
CA THR A 20 -62.08 -22.40 23.58
C THR A 20 -61.17 -22.86 22.44
N ILE A 21 -61.54 -23.91 21.70
CA ILE A 21 -60.81 -24.35 20.51
C ILE A 21 -60.90 -23.28 19.41
N ALA A 22 -62.09 -22.72 19.17
CA ALA A 22 -62.30 -21.66 18.20
C ALA A 22 -61.50 -20.41 18.54
N GLU A 23 -61.49 -20.00 19.81
CA GLU A 23 -60.71 -18.85 20.28
C GLU A 23 -59.19 -19.09 20.12
N ASN A 24 -58.71 -20.30 20.47
CA ASN A 24 -57.30 -20.65 20.29
C ASN A 24 -56.91 -20.68 18.81
N LEU A 25 -57.77 -21.19 17.93
CA LEU A 25 -57.54 -21.17 16.48
C LEU A 25 -57.45 -19.74 15.96
N GLN A 26 -58.32 -18.84 16.42
CA GLN A 26 -58.33 -17.43 16.04
C GLN A 26 -57.09 -16.68 16.56
N ARG A 27 -56.65 -16.99 17.79
CA ARG A 27 -55.39 -16.48 18.37
C ARG A 27 -54.17 -16.98 17.58
N GLN A 28 -54.17 -18.22 17.12
CA GLN A 28 -53.09 -18.72 16.26
C GLN A 28 -53.08 -18.06 14.88
N LYS A 29 -54.24 -17.86 14.26
CA LYS A 29 -54.35 -17.15 12.97
C LYS A 29 -53.86 -15.71 13.07
N SER A 30 -54.34 -14.95 14.05
CA SER A 30 -53.90 -13.57 14.27
C SER A 30 -52.39 -13.46 14.58
N LYS A 31 -51.81 -14.41 15.33
CA LYS A 31 -50.35 -14.48 15.53
C LYS A 31 -49.60 -14.73 14.22
N LYS A 32 -50.07 -15.65 13.38
CA LYS A 32 -49.46 -15.95 12.08
C LYS A 32 -49.59 -14.78 11.10
N GLU A 33 -50.74 -14.14 11.05
CA GLU A 33 -50.97 -12.92 10.24
C GLU A 33 -50.08 -11.77 10.71
N GLY A 34 -49.97 -11.55 12.02
CA GLY A 34 -49.07 -10.55 12.58
C GLY A 34 -47.60 -10.83 12.27
N GLN A 35 -47.17 -12.09 12.30
CA GLN A 35 -45.83 -12.49 11.87
C GLN A 35 -45.63 -12.26 10.36
N TYR A 36 -46.60 -12.65 9.54
CA TYR A 36 -46.55 -12.46 8.10
C TYR A 36 -46.40 -10.97 7.73
N LEU A 37 -47.19 -10.08 8.35
CA LEU A 37 -47.10 -8.64 8.13
C LEU A 37 -45.73 -8.06 8.51
N LYS A 38 -45.13 -8.55 9.61
CA LYS A 38 -43.77 -8.15 10.00
C LYS A 38 -42.73 -8.58 8.98
N LEU A 39 -42.75 -9.86 8.58
CA LEU A 39 -41.82 -10.36 7.56
C LEU A 39 -42.01 -9.61 6.22
N GLN A 40 -43.25 -9.28 5.86
CA GLN A 40 -43.53 -8.52 4.67
C GLN A 40 -42.94 -7.10 4.74
N GLN A 41 -43.06 -6.42 5.88
CA GLN A 41 -42.43 -5.12 6.10
C GLN A 41 -40.90 -5.21 6.03
N GLU A 42 -40.29 -6.19 6.69
CA GLU A 42 -38.84 -6.41 6.64
C GLU A 42 -38.35 -6.65 5.20
N VAL A 43 -39.11 -7.36 4.38
CA VAL A 43 -38.79 -7.57 2.97
C VAL A 43 -38.89 -6.27 2.17
N GLU A 44 -39.91 -5.45 2.39
CA GLU A 44 -40.05 -4.17 1.71
C GLU A 44 -38.96 -3.17 2.13
N ASP A 45 -38.64 -3.10 3.43
CA ASP A 45 -37.54 -2.28 3.95
C ASP A 45 -36.19 -2.75 3.38
N GLY A 46 -35.99 -4.07 3.27
CA GLY A 46 -34.81 -4.65 2.63
C GLY A 46 -34.71 -4.28 1.14
N LYS A 47 -35.82 -4.24 0.41
CA LYS A 47 -35.84 -3.77 -1.00
C LYS A 47 -35.51 -2.28 -1.11
N LEU A 48 -36.01 -1.45 -0.20
CA LEU A 48 -35.70 -0.01 -0.18
C LEU A 48 -34.20 0.21 0.09
N LEU A 49 -33.65 -0.47 1.10
CA LEU A 49 -32.23 -0.40 1.42
C LEU A 49 -31.36 -0.87 0.24
N ALA A 50 -31.75 -1.97 -0.43
CA ALA A 50 -31.02 -2.48 -1.58
C ALA A 50 -30.99 -1.46 -2.74
N LYS A 51 -32.11 -0.76 -2.98
CA LYS A 51 -32.16 0.32 -3.99
C LYS A 51 -31.25 1.49 -3.63
N GLU A 52 -31.28 1.93 -2.38
CA GLU A 52 -30.42 3.03 -1.91
C GLU A 52 -28.92 2.66 -2.02
N LEU A 53 -28.56 1.43 -1.63
CA LEU A 53 -27.19 0.94 -1.77
C LEU A 53 -26.76 0.88 -3.24
N HIS A 54 -27.65 0.44 -4.13
CA HIS A 54 -27.37 0.40 -5.56
C HIS A 54 -27.12 1.81 -6.12
N GLU A 55 -27.97 2.77 -5.78
CA GLU A 55 -27.80 4.17 -6.19
C GLU A 55 -26.49 4.77 -5.66
N LYS A 56 -26.15 4.53 -4.39
CA LYS A 56 -24.87 4.98 -3.81
C LYS A 56 -23.67 4.37 -4.53
N LEU A 57 -23.74 3.07 -4.85
CA LEU A 57 -22.68 2.37 -5.57
C LEU A 57 -22.54 2.92 -6.99
N GLU A 58 -23.64 3.19 -7.67
CA GLU A 58 -23.64 3.78 -9.00
C GLU A 58 -23.03 5.19 -8.98
N LEU A 59 -23.45 6.05 -8.06
CA LEU A 59 -22.87 7.38 -7.87
C LEU A 59 -21.37 7.32 -7.58
N GLN A 60 -20.93 6.36 -6.76
CA GLN A 60 -19.50 6.16 -6.48
C GLN A 60 -18.74 5.74 -7.75
N ASN A 61 -19.29 4.84 -8.55
CA ASN A 61 -18.69 4.39 -9.80
C ASN A 61 -18.61 5.53 -10.82
N GLN A 62 -19.68 6.32 -10.97
CA GLN A 62 -19.69 7.49 -11.83
C GLN A 62 -18.65 8.54 -11.37
N SER A 63 -18.53 8.77 -10.06
CA SER A 63 -17.52 9.67 -9.50
C SER A 63 -16.10 9.19 -9.80
N LYS A 64 -15.82 7.88 -9.62
CA LYS A 64 -14.52 7.29 -9.96
C LYS A 64 -14.23 7.42 -11.45
N ALA A 65 -15.19 7.11 -12.32
CA ALA A 65 -15.03 7.23 -13.76
C ALA A 65 -14.71 8.68 -14.18
N ARG A 66 -15.41 9.68 -13.62
CA ARG A 66 -15.11 11.09 -13.84
C ARG A 66 -13.71 11.47 -13.36
N GLN A 67 -13.30 10.98 -12.20
CA GLN A 67 -11.95 11.20 -11.68
C GLN A 67 -10.88 10.62 -12.61
N TYR A 68 -11.08 9.40 -13.10
CA TYR A 68 -10.15 8.77 -14.05
C TYR A 68 -10.11 9.51 -15.40
N SER A 69 -11.26 9.95 -15.93
CA SER A 69 -11.32 10.74 -17.17
C SER A 69 -10.53 12.04 -17.01
N ARG A 70 -10.78 12.77 -15.93
CA ARG A 70 -10.06 14.02 -15.64
C ARG A 70 -8.56 13.78 -15.47
N MET A 71 -8.17 12.75 -14.74
CA MET A 71 -6.75 12.41 -14.57
C MET A 71 -6.09 12.04 -15.90
N HIS A 72 -6.81 11.34 -16.78
CA HIS A 72 -6.33 11.01 -18.13
C HIS A 72 -6.15 12.26 -18.99
N GLU A 73 -7.11 13.18 -18.97
CA GLU A 73 -7.03 14.46 -19.68
C GLU A 73 -5.85 15.30 -19.18
N GLU A 74 -5.71 15.44 -17.85
CA GLU A 74 -4.59 16.14 -17.20
C GLU A 74 -3.25 15.49 -17.60
N TRP A 75 -3.14 14.16 -17.52
CA TRP A 75 -1.92 13.45 -17.90
C TRP A 75 -1.58 13.61 -19.38
N THR A 76 -2.58 13.55 -20.25
CA THR A 76 -2.40 13.71 -21.70
C THR A 76 -1.87 15.11 -22.02
N ALA A 77 -2.46 16.15 -21.41
CA ALA A 77 -2.04 17.53 -21.60
C ALA A 77 -0.67 17.83 -20.98
N GLU A 78 -0.45 17.42 -19.74
CA GLU A 78 0.68 17.87 -18.93
C GLU A 78 1.93 16.99 -19.06
N VAL A 79 1.76 15.72 -19.44
CA VAL A 79 2.85 14.75 -19.57
C VAL A 79 3.03 14.32 -21.02
N PHE A 80 1.99 13.75 -21.63
CA PHE A 80 2.11 13.13 -22.96
C PHE A 80 2.48 14.16 -24.04
N HIS A 81 1.70 15.24 -24.18
CA HIS A 81 1.98 16.27 -25.17
C HIS A 81 3.33 16.95 -24.93
N LYS A 82 3.67 17.27 -23.68
CA LYS A 82 4.96 17.90 -23.36
C LYS A 82 6.17 17.05 -23.74
N LEU A 83 6.05 15.72 -23.66
CA LEU A 83 7.12 14.81 -24.05
C LEU A 83 7.11 14.48 -25.54
N ASN A 84 5.92 14.24 -26.11
CA ASN A 84 5.77 13.70 -27.44
C ASN A 84 5.85 14.78 -28.52
N ASP A 85 5.27 15.96 -28.29
CA ASP A 85 5.20 17.02 -29.29
C ASP A 85 6.60 17.53 -29.70
N PRO A 86 7.58 17.75 -28.79
CA PRO A 86 8.93 18.12 -29.18
C PRO A 86 9.60 17.08 -30.06
N ILE A 87 9.45 15.79 -29.72
CA ILE A 87 9.99 14.68 -30.50
C ILE A 87 9.35 14.64 -31.88
N LEU A 88 8.02 14.78 -31.96
CA LEU A 88 7.28 14.79 -33.21
C LEU A 88 7.70 15.97 -34.09
N ASN A 89 7.87 17.16 -33.50
CA ASN A 89 8.33 18.34 -34.19
C ASN A 89 9.77 18.17 -34.72
N GLU A 90 10.68 17.60 -33.93
CA GLU A 90 12.04 17.28 -34.42
C GLU A 90 12.01 16.24 -35.55
N VAL A 91 11.20 15.19 -35.41
CA VAL A 91 11.04 14.16 -36.44
C VAL A 91 10.46 14.73 -37.73
N GLN A 92 9.50 15.65 -37.63
CA GLN A 92 8.90 16.32 -38.79
C GLN A 92 9.82 17.38 -39.40
N ALA A 93 10.59 18.11 -38.58
CA ALA A 93 11.57 19.08 -39.05
C ALA A 93 12.81 18.44 -39.68
N LEU A 94 13.06 17.16 -39.39
CA LEU A 94 14.14 16.38 -39.99
C LEU A 94 13.87 16.12 -41.48
N ASP A 95 14.55 16.87 -42.32
CA ASP A 95 14.57 16.68 -43.77
C ASP A 95 15.21 15.33 -44.15
N GLY A 96 14.42 14.47 -44.79
CA GLY A 96 14.86 13.14 -45.21
C GLY A 96 16.06 13.16 -46.16
N SER A 97 16.22 14.23 -46.95
CA SER A 97 17.35 14.39 -47.86
C SER A 97 18.66 14.61 -47.10
N LYS A 98 18.64 15.49 -46.08
CA LYS A 98 19.81 15.74 -45.21
C LYS A 98 20.21 14.49 -44.44
N ARG A 99 19.25 13.72 -43.92
CA ARG A 99 19.52 12.46 -43.22
C ARG A 99 20.11 11.39 -44.14
N SER A 100 19.67 11.34 -45.40
CA SER A 100 20.26 10.47 -46.42
C SER A 100 21.71 10.85 -46.72
N ALA A 101 22.00 12.15 -46.82
CA ALA A 101 23.35 12.67 -47.00
C ALA A 101 24.26 12.37 -45.81
N GLU A 102 23.79 12.56 -44.57
CA GLU A 102 24.54 12.19 -43.36
C GLU A 102 24.82 10.67 -43.30
N ARG A 103 23.84 9.84 -43.66
CA ARG A 103 24.03 8.39 -43.74
C ARG A 103 25.05 8.01 -44.80
N ALA A 104 25.00 8.66 -45.96
CA ALA A 104 25.99 8.46 -47.02
C ALA A 104 27.40 8.89 -46.57
N GLU A 105 27.52 10.01 -45.86
CA GLU A 105 28.80 10.47 -45.30
C GLU A 105 29.34 9.52 -44.22
N ALA A 106 28.49 9.02 -43.32
CA ALA A 106 28.88 8.02 -42.32
C ALA A 106 29.31 6.70 -42.97
N TYR A 107 28.61 6.25 -44.02
CA TYR A 107 29.01 5.11 -44.83
C TYR A 107 30.34 5.35 -45.54
N GLN A 108 30.55 6.55 -46.08
CA GLN A 108 31.81 6.92 -46.72
C GLN A 108 32.96 6.91 -45.70
N LYS A 109 32.76 7.48 -44.51
CA LYS A 109 33.74 7.41 -43.40
C LYS A 109 34.07 5.97 -43.03
N PHE A 110 33.06 5.10 -42.96
CA PHE A 110 33.27 3.68 -42.73
C PHE A 110 34.14 3.06 -43.85
N LEU A 111 33.78 3.28 -45.12
CA LEU A 111 34.55 2.80 -46.26
C LEU A 111 35.99 3.34 -46.30
N ASP A 112 36.19 4.59 -45.91
CA ASP A 112 37.52 5.23 -45.86
C ASP A 112 38.38 4.63 -44.74
N ILE A 113 37.77 4.28 -43.60
CA ILE A 113 38.42 3.58 -42.48
C ILE A 113 38.72 2.13 -42.86
N THR A 114 37.79 1.44 -43.52
CA THR A 114 37.96 0.03 -43.90
C THR A 114 38.98 -0.14 -45.04
N ASN A 115 39.03 0.80 -45.98
CA ASN A 115 39.97 0.77 -47.11
C ASN A 115 41.37 1.31 -46.76
N LYS A 116 41.55 2.03 -45.64
CA LYS A 116 42.87 2.34 -45.11
C LYS A 116 43.55 1.04 -44.66
N LYS A 117 44.51 0.55 -45.46
CA LYS A 117 45.41 -0.55 -45.08
C LYS A 117 46.13 -0.18 -43.79
N GLY A 118 45.69 -0.76 -42.66
CA GLY A 118 46.20 -0.46 -41.31
C GLY A 118 45.13 0.00 -40.31
N GLY A 119 43.87 0.17 -40.73
CA GLY A 119 42.74 0.35 -39.80
C GLY A 119 42.62 -0.89 -38.91
N LEU A 120 42.92 -0.72 -37.62
CA LEU A 120 42.89 -1.78 -36.62
C LEU A 120 41.45 -2.21 -36.37
N PHE A 121 40.91 -3.10 -37.21
CA PHE A 121 39.83 -3.97 -36.76
C PHE A 121 40.42 -4.77 -35.61
N ARG A 122 39.98 -4.46 -34.39
CA ARG A 122 40.40 -5.25 -33.25
C ARG A 122 39.70 -6.59 -33.35
N ASP A 123 40.45 -7.61 -33.75
CA ASP A 123 40.05 -9.01 -33.68
C ASP A 123 39.69 -9.47 -32.24
N ILE A 124 40.03 -8.64 -31.25
CA ILE A 124 39.82 -8.90 -29.82
C ILE A 124 39.15 -7.66 -29.20
N ILE A 125 37.93 -7.82 -28.70
CA ILE A 125 37.27 -6.78 -27.89
C ILE A 125 37.98 -6.77 -26.53
N ILE A 126 38.65 -5.66 -26.20
CA ILE A 126 39.20 -5.47 -24.86
C ILE A 126 38.09 -4.91 -23.98
N GLU A 127 37.53 -5.75 -23.09
CA GLU A 127 36.40 -5.39 -22.21
C GLU A 127 36.65 -4.13 -21.37
N SER A 128 37.91 -3.81 -21.05
CA SER A 128 38.28 -2.61 -20.30
C SER A 128 38.20 -1.31 -21.12
N GLU A 129 38.26 -1.40 -22.45
CA GLU A 129 38.23 -0.24 -23.35
C GLU A 129 36.88 -0.11 -24.07
N TYR A 130 36.11 -1.20 -24.17
CA TYR A 130 34.81 -1.22 -24.81
C TYR A 130 33.70 -0.88 -23.82
N ASN A 131 33.23 0.37 -23.83
CA ASN A 131 32.03 0.76 -23.11
C ASN A 131 30.86 0.99 -24.09
N PRO A 132 29.96 0.02 -24.28
CA PRO A 132 28.83 0.15 -25.19
C PRO A 132 27.81 1.22 -24.74
N LEU A 133 27.93 1.75 -23.51
CA LEU A 133 27.10 2.80 -22.94
C LEU A 133 27.82 4.15 -22.88
N GLN A 134 28.96 4.31 -23.54
CA GLN A 134 29.68 5.58 -23.57
C GLN A 134 28.80 6.73 -24.10
N ASP A 135 27.91 6.41 -25.02
CA ASP A 135 26.97 7.35 -25.63
C ASP A 135 25.73 7.65 -24.76
N ALA A 136 25.49 6.86 -23.71
CA ALA A 136 24.41 7.12 -22.75
C ALA A 136 24.59 8.47 -22.03
N LYS A 137 25.81 9.02 -22.00
CA LYS A 137 26.11 10.36 -21.48
C LYS A 137 25.43 11.48 -22.27
N PHE A 138 25.10 11.24 -23.54
CA PHE A 138 24.42 12.23 -24.38
C PHE A 138 22.89 12.17 -24.27
N LEU A 139 22.34 11.12 -23.65
CA LEU A 139 20.91 11.01 -23.32
C LEU A 139 20.61 11.76 -22.01
N SER A 140 20.55 13.09 -22.07
CA SER A 140 20.22 13.93 -20.91
C SER A 140 19.06 14.89 -21.19
N HIS A 141 17.97 14.38 -21.79
CA HIS A 141 16.73 15.17 -21.83
C HIS A 141 16.04 15.11 -20.46
N ARG A 142 16.24 16.14 -19.64
CA ARG A 142 15.54 16.32 -18.35
C ARG A 142 14.48 17.40 -18.52
N THR A 143 13.22 17.01 -18.43
CA THR A 143 12.08 17.94 -18.40
C THR A 143 11.37 17.86 -17.06
N VAL A 144 10.96 19.02 -16.56
CA VAL A 144 10.10 19.10 -15.37
C VAL A 144 8.68 18.83 -15.84
N LEU A 145 8.09 17.73 -15.37
CA LEU A 145 6.74 17.31 -15.72
C LEU A 145 5.86 17.32 -14.49
N ASP A 146 4.64 17.82 -14.66
CA ASP A 146 3.60 17.66 -13.67
C ASP A 146 2.86 16.36 -13.96
N ASP A 147 3.14 15.33 -13.15
CA ASP A 147 2.51 14.01 -13.31
C ASP A 147 1.35 13.88 -12.31
N PRO A 148 0.09 13.84 -12.78
CA PRO A 148 -1.08 13.77 -11.90
C PRO A 148 -1.09 12.47 -11.06
N VAL A 149 -0.40 11.40 -11.49
CA VAL A 149 -0.28 10.15 -10.72
C VAL A 149 0.63 10.35 -9.49
N LYS A 150 1.59 11.27 -9.58
CA LYS A 150 2.51 11.62 -8.48
C LYS A 150 1.99 12.75 -7.60
N ARG A 151 0.79 13.26 -7.86
CA ARG A 151 0.17 14.37 -7.09
C ARG A 151 0.13 14.10 -5.59
N VAL A 152 -0.06 12.85 -5.16
CA VAL A 152 -0.05 12.49 -3.73
C VAL A 152 1.35 12.68 -3.12
N ILE A 153 2.40 12.31 -3.85
CA ILE A 153 3.79 12.49 -3.43
C ILE A 153 4.12 13.99 -3.40
N ARG A 154 3.76 14.72 -4.46
CA ARG A 154 4.02 16.16 -4.56
C ARG A 154 3.29 16.98 -3.49
N ARG A 155 2.00 16.71 -3.27
CA ARG A 155 1.23 17.34 -2.21
C ARG A 155 1.86 17.12 -0.84
N ARG A 156 2.40 15.92 -0.60
CA ARG A 156 3.17 15.65 0.62
C ARG A 156 4.45 16.47 0.69
N GLU A 157 5.22 16.53 -0.39
CA GLU A 157 6.44 17.36 -0.44
C GLU A 157 6.11 18.84 -0.19
N GLU A 158 4.99 19.33 -0.72
CA GLU A 158 4.47 20.69 -0.49
C GLU A 158 4.04 20.88 0.97
N GLU A 159 3.27 19.95 1.56
CA GLU A 159 2.86 19.98 2.97
C GLU A 159 4.06 19.89 3.92
N ASP A 160 5.04 19.01 3.65
CA ASP A 160 6.29 18.88 4.39
C ASP A 160 7.16 20.14 4.28
N ALA A 161 7.19 20.77 3.10
CA ALA A 161 7.91 22.03 2.90
C ALA A 161 7.28 23.16 3.72
N ILE A 162 5.95 23.27 3.73
CA ILE A 162 5.22 24.25 4.55
C ILE A 162 5.42 23.97 6.04
N ALA A 163 5.37 22.72 6.47
CA ALA A 163 5.59 22.34 7.87
C ALA A 163 7.02 22.65 8.34
N ARG A 164 8.02 22.41 7.49
CA ARG A 164 9.42 22.80 7.77
C ARG A 164 9.60 24.31 7.81
N ASP A 165 8.96 25.04 6.91
CA ASP A 165 9.01 26.51 6.89
C ASP A 165 8.36 27.09 8.16
N GLY A 166 7.22 26.53 8.58
CA GLY A 166 6.58 26.88 9.86
C GLY A 166 7.42 26.50 11.10
N ALA A 167 8.15 25.40 11.06
CA ALA A 167 9.07 25.00 12.13
C ALA A 167 10.31 25.91 12.20
N ASN A 168 10.82 26.36 11.05
CA ASN A 168 11.93 27.32 10.98
C ASN A 168 11.52 28.72 11.47
N MET A 169 10.26 29.13 11.23
CA MET A 169 9.70 30.38 11.77
C MET A 169 9.47 30.35 13.29
N ALA A 170 9.29 29.17 13.88
CA ALA A 170 9.16 28.99 15.33
C ALA A 170 10.52 28.80 16.06
N SER A 171 11.60 28.60 15.30
CA SER A 171 12.95 28.26 15.79
C SER A 171 13.95 29.40 15.54
N GLU A 172 13.50 30.65 15.58
CA GLU A 172 14.39 31.83 15.54
C GLU A 172 14.98 32.18 16.91
N ASP A 173 14.83 31.29 17.89
CA ASP A 173 15.55 31.34 19.16
C ASP A 173 16.22 29.97 19.41
N GLN A 174 17.55 30.00 19.45
CA GLN A 174 18.50 28.91 19.79
C GLN A 174 19.04 28.02 18.65
N SER A 175 20.23 28.44 18.21
CA SER A 175 21.44 27.64 17.98
C SER A 175 21.39 26.45 17.01
N GLY A 176 22.23 26.58 15.97
CA GLY A 176 22.72 25.57 15.02
C GLY A 176 22.48 24.10 15.37
N GLY A 177 21.63 23.47 14.58
CA GLY A 177 21.38 22.03 14.61
C GLY A 177 21.34 21.47 13.18
N ALA A 178 22.17 20.45 12.96
CA ALA A 178 22.42 19.77 11.69
C ALA A 178 21.19 19.55 10.79
N GLY A 179 21.36 19.84 9.50
CA GLY A 179 20.46 19.39 8.45
C GLY A 179 20.33 17.87 8.47
N TYR A 180 19.22 17.37 9.02
CA TYR A 180 18.82 15.99 8.89
C TYR A 180 18.56 15.71 7.41
N ALA A 181 19.54 15.13 6.74
CA ALA A 181 19.36 14.51 5.43
C ALA A 181 18.21 13.50 5.56
N SER A 182 17.10 13.80 4.89
CA SER A 182 15.91 12.95 4.88
C SER A 182 16.28 11.60 4.29
N LYS A 183 16.49 10.59 5.15
CA LYS A 183 16.30 9.20 4.72
C LYS A 183 14.90 9.14 4.11
N GLN A 184 14.81 8.72 2.85
CA GLN A 184 13.55 8.48 2.17
C GLN A 184 12.77 7.42 2.96
N GLN A 185 11.97 7.85 3.93
CA GLN A 185 11.04 6.96 4.63
C GLN A 185 9.91 6.65 3.66
N ILE A 186 9.98 5.45 3.08
CA ILE A 186 8.90 4.87 2.30
C ILE A 186 7.75 4.58 3.28
N GLY A 187 6.68 5.39 3.24
CA GLY A 187 5.49 5.25 4.07
C GLY A 187 4.99 6.56 4.71
N ARG A 188 3.78 6.55 5.27
CA ARG A 188 3.25 7.62 6.15
C ARG A 188 3.95 7.54 7.50
N VAL A 189 4.62 8.60 7.92
CA VAL A 189 5.24 8.70 9.26
C VAL A 189 4.19 9.09 10.31
N ASP A 190 3.05 9.63 9.86
CA ASP A 190 1.90 10.03 10.68
C ASP A 190 1.03 8.83 11.12
N ASN A 191 1.37 7.62 10.66
CA ASN A 191 0.80 6.42 11.24
C ASN A 191 1.40 6.26 12.63
N LEU A 192 0.56 6.38 13.65
CA LEU A 192 0.90 5.99 15.01
C LEU A 192 1.59 4.62 14.96
N ASP A 193 2.78 4.49 15.55
CA ASP A 193 3.56 3.24 15.55
C ASP A 193 2.61 2.07 15.89
N VAL A 194 2.66 0.98 15.12
CA VAL A 194 1.78 -0.18 15.31
C VAL A 194 1.89 -0.72 16.73
N LYS A 195 3.04 -0.52 17.40
CA LYS A 195 3.23 -0.85 18.83
C LYS A 195 2.40 0.01 19.78
N LEU A 196 2.09 1.25 19.40
CA LEU A 196 1.23 2.17 20.16
C LEU A 196 -0.26 1.87 19.95
N TRP A 197 -0.63 1.15 18.87
CA TRP A 197 -2.03 0.75 18.65
C TRP A 197 -2.52 -0.23 19.72
N SER A 198 -1.66 -1.14 20.17
CA SER A 198 -1.99 -2.09 21.25
C SER A 198 -1.94 -1.44 22.64
N GLN A 199 -1.15 -0.38 22.82
CA GLN A 199 -0.98 0.32 24.11
C GLN A 199 -2.26 1.03 24.59
N GLY A 200 -3.22 1.34 23.72
CA GLY A 200 -4.51 1.92 24.15
C GLY A 200 -5.60 0.90 24.48
N VAL A 201 -5.62 -0.24 23.79
CA VAL A 201 -6.72 -1.22 23.89
C VAL A 201 -6.53 -2.14 25.09
N PHE A 202 -5.29 -2.54 25.39
CA PHE A 202 -5.02 -3.39 26.55
C PHE A 202 -5.09 -2.60 27.86
N GLU A 203 -4.46 -1.41 27.91
CA GLU A 203 -4.38 -0.57 29.12
C GLU A 203 -5.73 0.03 29.55
N SER A 204 -6.69 0.17 28.62
CA SER A 204 -8.05 0.62 28.94
C SER A 204 -8.92 -0.47 29.56
N THR A 205 -8.49 -1.74 29.51
CA THR A 205 -9.15 -2.79 30.28
C THR A 205 -8.71 -2.76 31.75
N PRO A 206 -9.59 -3.12 32.71
CA PRO A 206 -9.22 -3.20 34.13
C PRO A 206 -7.99 -4.08 34.39
N TYR A 207 -7.77 -5.10 33.55
CA TYR A 207 -6.63 -5.99 33.62
C TYR A 207 -5.32 -5.32 33.17
N GLY A 208 -5.33 -4.56 32.06
CA GLY A 208 -4.16 -3.84 31.58
C GLY A 208 -3.79 -2.65 32.46
N TYR A 209 -4.76 -1.96 33.06
CA TYR A 209 -4.51 -0.91 34.05
C TYR A 209 -3.79 -1.45 35.28
N PHE A 210 -4.23 -2.61 35.79
CA PHE A 210 -3.58 -3.28 36.92
C PHE A 210 -2.18 -3.81 36.55
N HIS A 211 -2.00 -4.30 35.33
CA HIS A 211 -0.70 -4.74 34.81
C HIS A 211 0.31 -3.58 34.74
N LYS A 212 -0.11 -2.40 34.27
CA LYS A 212 0.72 -1.18 34.19
C LYS A 212 1.13 -0.68 35.58
N MET A 213 0.24 -0.81 36.56
CA MET A 213 0.51 -0.42 37.94
C MET A 213 1.44 -1.41 38.66
N MET A 214 1.41 -2.69 38.29
CA MET A 214 2.33 -3.72 38.81
C MET A 214 3.70 -3.69 38.11
N SER A 215 3.74 -3.46 36.80
CA SER A 215 4.98 -3.44 36.02
C SER A 215 5.84 -2.21 36.28
N SER A 216 5.25 -1.08 36.69
CA SER A 216 5.99 0.10 37.13
C SER A 216 6.75 -0.11 38.46
N THR A 217 6.43 -1.18 39.20
CA THR A 217 7.13 -1.59 40.42
C THR A 217 8.06 -2.80 40.22
N ALA A 218 8.05 -3.40 39.03
CA ALA A 218 8.83 -4.60 38.74
C ALA A 218 10.26 -4.21 38.32
N SER A 219 11.22 -4.52 39.19
CA SER A 219 12.65 -4.64 38.85
C SER A 219 12.84 -5.48 37.57
N SER A 220 13.89 -5.17 36.79
CA SER A 220 14.17 -5.63 35.42
C SER A 220 14.40 -7.13 35.21
N GLU A 221 14.04 -7.99 36.16
CA GLU A 221 14.14 -9.44 36.06
C GLU A 221 12.74 -10.06 35.99
N GLY A 222 12.14 -9.99 34.79
CA GLY A 222 10.90 -10.69 34.48
C GLY A 222 11.09 -12.21 34.56
N SER A 223 10.16 -12.89 35.24
CA SER A 223 10.15 -14.36 35.34
C SER A 223 10.10 -15.03 33.96
N LYS A 224 10.98 -16.02 33.74
CA LYS A 224 11.11 -16.85 32.51
C LYS A 224 9.80 -17.52 32.08
N THR A 225 8.80 -17.59 32.95
CA THR A 225 7.48 -18.18 32.67
C THR A 225 6.58 -17.30 31.80
N TYR A 226 6.90 -16.01 31.61
CA TYR A 226 6.09 -15.08 30.79
C TYR A 226 6.66 -14.81 29.39
N ALA A 227 7.79 -15.40 29.03
CA ALA A 227 8.40 -15.20 27.72
C ALA A 227 7.68 -16.06 26.65
N SER A 228 6.87 -15.42 25.80
CA SER A 228 6.45 -16.04 24.54
C SER A 228 7.70 -16.37 23.71
N ARG A 229 7.86 -17.63 23.30
CA ARG A 229 8.89 -18.04 22.33
C ARG A 229 8.55 -17.64 20.89
N VAL A 230 7.34 -17.17 20.65
CA VAL A 230 6.84 -16.81 19.32
C VAL A 230 6.86 -15.29 19.21
N LYS A 231 7.81 -14.75 18.43
CA LYS A 231 7.77 -13.36 17.96
C LYS A 231 6.67 -13.27 16.89
N LEU A 232 5.54 -12.63 17.22
CA LEU A 232 4.40 -12.46 16.31
C LEU A 232 4.49 -11.19 15.44
N ASP A 233 5.71 -10.74 15.13
CA ASP A 233 5.97 -9.54 14.34
C ASP A 233 6.16 -9.91 12.86
N HIS A 234 5.05 -10.23 12.19
CA HIS A 234 5.02 -10.72 10.79
C HIS A 234 5.58 -9.74 9.74
N TYR A 235 5.85 -8.48 10.13
CA TYR A 235 6.28 -7.41 9.24
C TYR A 235 7.57 -6.73 9.66
N ASN A 236 8.20 -7.16 10.75
CA ASN A 236 9.42 -6.53 11.27
C ASN A 236 10.50 -7.58 11.52
N VAL A 237 11.23 -7.92 10.46
CA VAL A 237 12.38 -8.82 10.55
C VAL A 237 13.56 -8.00 11.05
N GLU A 238 14.14 -8.38 12.20
CA GLU A 238 15.36 -7.75 12.71
C GLU A 238 16.48 -7.95 11.67
N THR A 239 16.93 -6.85 11.05
CA THR A 239 17.97 -6.88 10.03
C THR A 239 19.28 -6.38 10.65
N GLY A 240 20.29 -7.24 10.65
CA GLY A 240 21.60 -6.91 11.21
C GLY A 240 22.57 -8.09 11.15
N ALA A 241 23.87 -7.81 11.06
CA ALA A 241 24.91 -8.84 10.99
C ALA A 241 24.89 -9.77 12.22
N GLU A 242 24.49 -9.25 13.39
CA GLU A 242 24.36 -9.99 14.63
C GLU A 242 23.19 -10.99 14.59
N VAL A 243 22.02 -10.57 14.12
CA VAL A 243 20.82 -11.43 13.97
C VAL A 243 21.09 -12.52 12.95
N VAL A 244 21.69 -12.18 11.82
CA VAL A 244 22.13 -13.14 10.79
C VAL A 244 23.16 -14.12 11.36
N SER A 245 24.08 -13.67 12.22
CA SER A 245 25.07 -14.56 12.84
C SER A 245 24.51 -15.49 13.90
N GLN A 246 23.38 -15.14 14.52
CA GLN A 246 22.64 -16.01 15.45
C GLN A 246 21.82 -17.06 14.70
N GLU A 247 21.14 -16.66 13.63
CA GLU A 247 20.34 -17.55 12.76
C GLU A 247 21.23 -18.49 11.93
N LEU A 248 22.38 -17.99 11.46
CA LEU A 248 23.38 -18.71 10.66
C LEU A 248 24.72 -18.71 11.40
N PRO A 249 24.89 -19.55 12.44
CA PRO A 249 26.16 -19.67 13.13
C PRO A 249 27.24 -20.11 12.15
N LYS A 250 28.37 -19.39 12.13
CA LYS A 250 29.50 -19.70 11.24
C LYS A 250 29.91 -21.17 11.48
N GLY A 251 29.85 -21.97 10.43
CA GLY A 251 30.30 -23.37 10.47
C GLY A 251 31.73 -23.49 10.98
N LYS A 252 32.13 -24.68 11.44
CA LYS A 252 33.48 -24.94 11.94
C LYS A 252 34.50 -24.46 10.89
N ARG A 253 35.27 -23.41 11.23
CA ARG A 253 36.35 -22.95 10.36
C ARG A 253 37.38 -24.06 10.26
N THR A 254 37.77 -24.41 9.04
CA THR A 254 39.02 -25.12 8.82
C THR A 254 40.15 -24.12 9.09
N ASN A 255 41.00 -24.40 10.07
CA ASN A 255 42.18 -23.59 10.35
C ASN A 255 43.14 -23.75 9.16
N PHE A 256 43.08 -22.86 8.19
CA PHE A 256 44.18 -22.64 7.26
C PHE A 256 45.16 -21.65 7.88
N ASP A 257 45.85 -22.09 8.95
CA ASP A 257 47.03 -21.40 9.45
C ASP A 257 48.17 -21.64 8.46
N GLY A 258 48.44 -20.68 7.58
CA GLY A 258 49.67 -20.74 6.77
C GLY A 258 49.72 -19.97 5.45
N TYR A 259 48.63 -19.41 4.93
CA TYR A 259 48.71 -18.59 3.71
C TYR A 259 48.49 -17.11 4.01
N THR A 260 49.59 -16.35 3.95
CA THR A 260 49.58 -14.89 3.86
C THR A 260 48.90 -14.47 2.56
N ILE A 261 47.70 -13.90 2.67
CA ILE A 261 47.03 -13.24 1.55
C ILE A 261 47.87 -12.00 1.21
N PRO A 262 48.35 -11.82 -0.04
CA PRO A 262 49.11 -10.63 -0.41
C PRO A 262 48.21 -9.40 -0.28
N GLN A 263 48.73 -8.35 0.37
CA GLN A 263 48.04 -7.07 0.52
C GLN A 263 47.76 -6.48 -0.86
N THR A 264 46.49 -6.40 -1.25
CA THR A 264 46.08 -5.62 -2.42
C THR A 264 46.01 -4.16 -2.02
N THR A 265 46.98 -3.39 -2.50
CA THR A 265 47.04 -1.94 -2.38
C THR A 265 45.97 -1.32 -3.29
N ILE A 266 44.74 -1.19 -2.80
CA ILE A 266 43.75 -0.31 -3.44
C ILE A 266 43.81 1.03 -2.70
N GLN A 267 44.62 1.95 -3.22
CA GLN A 267 44.49 3.37 -2.90
C GLN A 267 43.43 3.96 -3.82
N LEU A 268 42.27 4.27 -3.25
CA LEU A 268 41.29 5.12 -3.91
C LEU A 268 41.74 6.58 -3.75
N ARG A 269 42.04 7.24 -4.87
CA ARG A 269 42.02 8.69 -5.01
C ARG A 269 40.75 9.07 -5.75
#